data_AF-A0A3D4R336-F1
#
_entry.id   AF-A0A3D4R336-F1
#
_cell.length_a   1.000
_cell.length_b   1.000
_cell.length_c   1.000
_cell.angle_alpha   90.00
_cell.angle_beta   90.00
_cell.angle_gamma   90.00
#
_symmetry.space_group_name_H-M   'P 1'
#
loop_
_entity.id
_entity.type
_entity.pdbx_description
1 polymer ?
#
loop_
_entity_poly.entity_id
_entity_poly.type
_entity_poly.pdbx_seq_one_letter_code
_entity_poly.pdbx_strand_id
1 'polypeptide(L)' 'MKIKFLGAARTVTGSCYVIETDKARFAVDCGMHQGSDAVERRNLDIAPYDPAHLDFF' A
#
# COMPACT_ATOMS: atom_id res chain seq x y z
N MET A 1 -5.65 -11.98 11.69
CA MET A 1 -5.94 -10.94 10.67
C MET A 1 -5.27 -9.64 11.07
N LYS A 2 -4.46 -9.05 10.18
CA LYS A 2 -3.75 -7.78 10.34
C LYS A 2 -3.98 -6.91 9.11
N ILE A 3 -4.07 -5.61 9.31
CA ILE A 3 -4.25 -4.63 8.22
C ILE A 3 -3.13 -3.60 8.33
N LYS A 4 -2.41 -3.40 7.23
CA LYS A 4 -1.36 -2.38 7.10
C LYS A 4 -1.84 -1.28 6.18
N PHE A 5 -1.89 -0.06 6.70
CA PHE A 5 -2.28 1.14 5.96
C PHE A 5 -1.05 1.73 5.28
N LEU A 6 -0.98 1.66 3.95
CA LEU A 6 0.18 2.16 3.17
C LEU A 6 -0.08 3.55 2.59
N GLY A 7 -1.34 3.93 2.39
CA GLY A 7 -1.72 5.31 2.11
C GLY A 7 -3.20 5.59 2.31
N ALA A 8 -3.66 6.75 1.85
CA ALA A 8 -4.92 7.37 2.28
C ALA A 8 -5.09 7.49 3.82
N ALA A 9 -4.01 7.34 4.58
CA ALA A 9 -3.99 7.48 6.03
C ALA A 9 -3.81 8.95 6.39
N ARG A 10 -4.89 9.61 6.83
CA ARG A 10 -4.95 11.06 7.10
C ARG A 10 -4.56 11.94 5.89
N THR A 11 -4.67 11.37 4.69
CA THR A 11 -4.38 12.00 3.40
C THR A 11 -5.35 11.42 2.37
N VAL A 12 -5.47 12.04 1.20
CA VAL A 12 -6.42 11.57 0.15
C VAL A 12 -5.75 10.63 -0.86
N THR A 13 -4.47 10.83 -1.15
CA THR A 13 -3.78 10.16 -2.25
C THR A 13 -3.03 8.90 -1.80
N GLY A 14 -2.76 8.01 -2.74
CA GLY A 14 -2.04 6.76 -2.50
C GLY A 14 -2.85 5.70 -1.75
N SER A 15 -4.15 5.57 -2.01
CA SER A 15 -4.95 4.52 -1.36
C SER A 15 -4.31 3.15 -1.58
N CYS A 16 -3.95 2.49 -0.48
CA CYS A 16 -3.54 1.10 -0.48
C CYS A 16 -3.50 0.53 0.93
N TYR A 17 -3.98 -0.69 1.04
CA TYR A 17 -4.02 -1.47 2.27
C TYR A 17 -3.54 -2.89 1.98
N VAL A 18 -2.58 -3.38 2.77
CA VAL A 18 -2.19 -4.80 2.73
C VAL A 18 -2.91 -5.52 3.86
N ILE A 19 -3.64 -6.58 3.51
CA ILE A 19 -4.39 -7.40 4.44
C ILE A 19 -3.70 -8.75 4.53
N GLU A 20 -3.39 -9.16 5.76
CA GLU A 20 -2.77 -10.44 6.06
C GLU A 20 -3.69 -11.27 6.96
N THR A 21 -3.96 -12.49 6.52
CA THR A 21 -4.73 -13.51 7.22
C THR A 21 -3.91 -14.79 7.31
N ASP A 22 -4.41 -15.79 8.03
CA ASP A 22 -3.73 -17.08 8.12
C ASP A 22 -3.73 -17.87 6.79
N LYS A 23 -4.49 -17.40 5.78
CA LYS A 23 -4.66 -18.08 4.49
C LYS A 23 -4.11 -17.32 3.29
N ALA A 24 -4.04 -15.99 3.40
CA ALA A 24 -3.70 -15.13 2.27
C ALA A 24 -3.17 -13.77 2.73
N ARG A 25 -2.31 -13.21 1.89
CA ARG A 25 -1.79 -11.84 1.95
C ARG A 25 -2.10 -11.14 0.63
N PHE A 26 -2.95 -10.12 0.66
CA PHE A 26 -3.41 -9.43 -0.55
C PHE A 26 -3.48 -7.93 -0.33
N ALA A 27 -3.46 -7.18 -1.44
CA ALA A 27 -3.62 -5.73 -1.42
C ALA A 27 -5.06 -5.35 -1.77
N VAL A 28 -5.51 -4.23 -1.22
CA VAL A 28 -6.72 -3.53 -1.63
C VAL A 28 -6.29 -2.15 -2.10
N ASP A 29 -6.57 -1.85 -3.37
CA ASP A 29 -6.02 -0.72 -4.13
C ASP A 29 -4.49 -0.72 -4.28
N CYS A 30 -4.02 0.05 -5.26
CA CYS A 30 -2.61 0.36 -5.46
C CYS A 30 -2.46 1.80 -6.03
N GLY A 31 -3.09 2.76 -5.36
CA GLY A 31 -3.11 4.16 -5.77
C GLY A 31 -1.73 4.83 -5.61
N MET A 32 -1.45 5.80 -6.47
CA MET A 32 -0.24 6.62 -6.37
C MET A 32 -0.38 7.74 -5.33
N HIS A 33 0.67 7.99 -4.55
CA HIS A 33 0.82 9.20 -3.75
C HIS A 33 1.06 10.40 -4.67
N GLN A 34 0.28 11.47 -4.52
CA GLN A 34 0.36 12.67 -5.35
C GLN A 34 0.38 13.91 -4.46
N GLY A 35 1.11 14.96 -4.88
CA GLY A 35 1.22 16.22 -4.14
C GLY A 35 2.61 16.82 -4.25
N SER A 36 3.27 17.06 -3.11
CA SER A 36 4.65 17.55 -3.09
C SER A 36 5.65 16.47 -3.50
N ASP A 37 6.84 16.88 -3.94
CA ASP A 37 7.94 15.96 -4.30
C ASP A 37 8.23 14.93 -3.21
N ALA A 38 8.15 15.33 -1.93
CA ALA A 38 8.36 14.43 -0.80
C ALA A 38 7.28 13.33 -0.71
N VAL A 39 6.03 13.65 -1.07
CA VAL A 39 4.92 12.71 -1.14
C VAL A 39 5.08 11.78 -2.34
N GLU A 40 5.40 12.31 -3.51
CA GLU A 40 5.54 11.52 -4.73
C GLU A 40 6.74 10.56 -4.70
N ARG A 41 7.84 10.93 -4.03
CA ARG A 41 8.99 10.04 -3.82
C ARG A 41 8.63 8.73 -3.11
N ARG A 42 7.53 8.71 -2.34
CA ARG A 42 7.04 7.47 -1.69
C ARG A 42 6.62 6.40 -2.70
N ASN A 43 6.22 6.79 -3.92
CA ASN A 43 5.85 5.84 -4.97
C ASN A 43 7.02 4.96 -5.43
N LEU A 44 8.27 5.36 -5.13
CA LEU A 44 9.47 4.62 -5.50
C LEU A 44 9.85 3.55 -4.47
N ASP A 45 9.28 3.61 -3.26
CA ASP A 45 9.55 2.64 -2.21
C ASP A 45 8.52 1.51 -2.23
N ILE A 46 8.92 0.39 -2.84
CA ILE A 46 8.10 -0.82 -2.95
C ILE A 46 8.24 -1.76 -1.74
N ALA A 47 9.24 -1.54 -0.88
CA ALA A 47 9.50 -2.43 0.25
C ALA A 47 8.32 -2.54 1.24
N PRO A 48 7.55 -1.46 1.52
CA PRO A 48 6.36 -1.55 2.37
C PRO A 48 5.23 -2.41 1.78
N TYR A 49 5.15 -2.51 0.45
CA TYR A 49 4.18 -3.32 -0.29
C TYR A 49 4.61 -4.78 -0.34
N ASP A 50 5.89 -5.03 -0.62
CA ASP A 50 6.44 -6.37 -0.87
C ASP A 50 5.54 -7.18 -1.84
N PRO A 51 5.45 -6.74 -3.10
CA PRO A 51 4.47 -7.25 -4.06
C PRO A 51 4.71 -8.71 -4.46
N ALA A 52 5.94 -9.21 -4.30
CA ALA A 52 6.28 -10.61 -4.59
C ALA A 52 5.61 -11.61 -3.63
N HIS A 53 5.22 -11.14 -2.44
CA HIS A 53 4.52 -11.95 -1.43
C HIS A 53 3.03 -11.61 -1.35
N LEU A 54 2.43 -11.03 -2.40
CA LEU A 54 0.99 -10.86 -2.51
C LEU A 54 0.41 -12.02 -3.31
N ASP A 55 -0.64 -12.65 -2.80
CA ASP A 55 -1.35 -13.72 -3.50
C ASP A 55 -2.22 -13.17 -4.64
N PHE A 56 -2.81 -11.99 -4.43
CA PHE A 56 -3.62 -11.26 -5.39
C PHE A 56 -3.79 -9.79 -4.97
N PHE A 57 -4.42 -9.01 -5.85
CA PHE A 57 -4.75 -7.59 -5.69
C PHE A 57 -6.19 -7.35 -6.16
#